data_AF-A0A7C8KCE3-F1
#
_entry.id   AF-A0A7C8KCE3-F1
#
_cell.length_a   1.000
_cell.length_b   1.000
_cell.length_c   1.000
_cell.angle_alpha   90.00
_cell.angle_beta   90.00
_cell.angle_gamma   90.00
#
_symmetry.space_group_name_H-M   'P 1'
#
loop_
_entity.id
_entity.type
_entity.pdbx_description
1 polymer ?
#
loop_
_entity_poly.entity_id
_entity_poly.type
_entity_poly.pdbx_seq_one_letter_code
_entity_poly.pdbx_strand_id
1 'polypeptide(L)'
;MAGLQHNSSIDSTSCINRGWFEETAPNGDILMTGAFYWIRKHSRNGISENIIAIIEFLRLCDIQVCASTACIAAKERITAIAPQWETPSFPWLRDLILTAVSCWTNDTKLASMKLLAVGQFCGEFIRRYSMDPPNDSTPHGYLAELFHMYNLFYFASKKIGSLHTPEASSAHDIFNPSVIASVLHSCGAIDNLQNGVCKHRLWNLATFLPQGIMEIVHISKMLERCDLSRYHLDKHGTCNAQVCLLNDENTTDIPQRHECESKLCGSVIFDPANLDSMSISELTATGATAWTLEANPKPQAEDYLAISHVWANGTGVGEHPGRINECLFLLFKEFAEKLNCRGIWWDTISLPSNKNKKIKCLQIMHQNYKRAKHTVVYDLELADFLWSDDGRPCLALVLSTWFSRGWTALELRSSGSVKVVFRDTSGLVLKDLDTDILEPSQCPYAHPAWKSVAAYVGWLRSGRDEDYRNTEEDFRKSHFGPEVFSGMYKRDIPTPDSLLRILKPRYTCWNRDRIIIAALLTKETLENSDSAS
;
A
#
# COMPACT_ATOMS: atom_id res chain seq x y z
N MET A 1 -13.58 27.67 55.28
CA MET A 1 -15.03 27.52 55.01
C MET A 1 -15.26 27.88 53.55
N ALA A 2 -15.87 26.96 52.79
CA ALA A 2 -16.37 27.06 51.41
C ALA A 2 -15.36 27.57 50.34
N GLY A 3 -15.17 26.94 49.18
CA GLY A 3 -15.84 25.84 48.50
C GLY A 3 -15.41 25.95 47.03
N LEU A 4 -14.54 25.05 46.58
CA LEU A 4 -14.16 24.90 45.17
C LEU A 4 -14.13 23.40 44.86
N GLN A 5 -15.32 22.86 44.57
CA GLN A 5 -15.45 21.62 43.82
C GLN A 5 -15.86 22.01 42.39
N HIS A 6 -14.87 22.12 41.50
CA HIS A 6 -15.11 21.98 40.08
C HIS A 6 -15.27 20.48 39.78
N ASN A 7 -16.48 19.97 39.96
CA ASN A 7 -16.93 18.74 39.33
C ASN A 7 -17.72 19.14 38.09
N SER A 8 -17.03 19.35 36.97
CA SER A 8 -17.65 19.26 35.65
C SER A 8 -17.50 17.82 35.17
N SER A 9 -18.42 16.96 35.61
CA SER A 9 -18.68 15.69 34.94
C SER A 9 -19.11 16.00 33.51
N ILE A 10 -18.23 15.74 32.55
CA ILE A 10 -18.58 15.72 31.13
C ILE A 10 -19.54 14.54 30.97
N ASP A 11 -20.83 14.84 30.81
CA ASP A 11 -21.88 13.86 30.55
C ASP A 11 -21.53 13.06 29.30
N SER A 12 -21.24 11.77 29.48
CA SER A 12 -21.01 10.77 28.46
C SER A 12 -22.35 10.26 27.91
N THR A 13 -23.14 11.13 27.28
CA THR A 13 -24.40 10.72 26.66
C THR A 13 -24.16 10.10 25.27
N SER A 14 -24.69 8.90 25.09
CA SER A 14 -24.49 7.91 24.02
C SER A 14 -24.75 8.38 22.57
N CYS A 15 -24.35 7.55 21.57
CA CYS A 15 -23.87 8.00 20.25
C CYS A 15 -24.56 7.56 18.91
N ILE A 16 -25.76 6.94 18.78
CA ILE A 16 -26.52 6.82 17.48
C ILE A 16 -28.10 6.72 17.54
N ASN A 17 -28.96 7.67 17.08
CA ASN A 17 -30.45 7.83 17.27
C ASN A 17 -31.47 6.64 17.38
N ARG A 18 -32.62 6.91 18.03
CA ARG A 18 -33.94 6.24 18.03
C ARG A 18 -34.70 6.27 16.70
N GLY A 19 -34.51 7.31 15.88
CA GLY A 19 -35.23 7.52 14.60
C GLY A 19 -34.96 6.48 13.50
N TRP A 20 -34.17 5.46 13.81
CA TRP A 20 -33.93 4.31 12.95
C TRP A 20 -35.03 3.27 13.11
N PHE A 21 -35.56 3.04 14.33
CA PHE A 21 -36.25 1.79 14.68
C PHE A 21 -37.77 1.89 14.93
N GLU A 22 -38.39 3.07 14.86
CA GLU A 22 -39.83 3.25 15.08
C GLU A 22 -40.65 3.01 13.79
N GLU A 23 -41.86 2.44 13.88
CA GLU A 23 -42.73 2.24 12.72
C GLU A 23 -43.65 3.45 12.52
N THR A 24 -43.37 4.33 11.56
CA THR A 24 -44.40 5.24 11.01
C THR A 24 -44.13 5.57 9.54
N ALA A 25 -44.99 5.03 8.67
CA ALA A 25 -45.50 5.77 7.52
C ALA A 25 -46.81 6.45 7.97
N PRO A 26 -47.28 7.58 7.38
CA PRO A 26 -47.03 8.03 6.01
C PRO A 26 -46.61 9.49 5.83
N ASN A 27 -46.09 10.23 6.82
CA ASN A 27 -45.72 11.66 6.65
C ASN A 27 -44.44 12.12 7.41
N GLY A 28 -43.37 11.32 7.53
CA GLY A 28 -42.09 11.86 8.05
C GLY A 28 -41.14 10.84 8.67
N ASP A 29 -40.28 10.29 7.80
CA ASP A 29 -38.93 9.74 7.98
C ASP A 29 -38.60 8.81 9.17
N ILE A 30 -38.62 7.49 8.87
CA ILE A 30 -37.98 6.45 9.69
C ILE A 30 -37.19 5.45 8.82
N LEU A 31 -35.90 5.34 9.11
CA LEU A 31 -34.86 4.80 8.24
C LEU A 31 -34.68 3.25 8.29
N MET A 32 -35.15 2.49 9.30
CA MET A 32 -35.02 1.01 9.31
C MET A 32 -36.30 0.23 8.95
N THR A 33 -37.46 0.88 8.84
CA THR A 33 -38.73 0.20 8.49
C THR A 33 -38.63 -0.62 7.21
N GLY A 34 -37.82 -0.14 6.24
CA GLY A 34 -37.49 -0.87 5.00
C GLY A 34 -36.62 -2.11 5.21
N ALA A 35 -35.64 -2.08 6.13
CA ALA A 35 -34.80 -3.23 6.48
C ALA A 35 -35.63 -4.34 7.15
N PHE A 36 -36.49 -3.96 8.10
CA PHE A 36 -37.43 -4.85 8.78
C PHE A 36 -38.40 -5.51 7.80
N TYR A 37 -39.00 -4.71 6.92
CA TYR A 37 -39.90 -5.21 5.90
C TYR A 37 -39.19 -6.14 4.91
N TRP A 38 -37.98 -5.79 4.47
CA TRP A 38 -37.20 -6.59 3.54
C TRP A 38 -36.81 -7.96 4.13
N ILE A 39 -36.22 -7.98 5.33
CA ILE A 39 -35.83 -9.21 6.05
C ILE A 39 -37.06 -10.11 6.25
N ARG A 40 -38.18 -9.54 6.72
CA ARG A 40 -39.42 -10.28 7.01
C ARG A 40 -40.11 -10.82 5.76
N LYS A 41 -40.01 -10.10 4.63
CA LYS A 41 -40.62 -10.49 3.35
C LYS A 41 -39.81 -11.52 2.58
N HIS A 42 -38.48 -11.53 2.71
CA HIS A 42 -37.58 -12.34 1.89
C HIS A 42 -36.91 -13.52 2.62
N SER A 43 -37.01 -13.62 3.96
CA SER A 43 -36.52 -14.82 4.65
C SER A 43 -37.45 -16.01 4.39
N ARG A 44 -37.21 -16.78 3.33
CA ARG A 44 -37.96 -18.02 3.03
C ARG A 44 -37.75 -19.12 4.09
N ASN A 45 -36.71 -19.01 4.92
CA ASN A 45 -36.32 -20.00 5.94
C ASN A 45 -36.45 -19.51 7.40
N GLY A 46 -37.24 -18.47 7.65
CA GLY A 46 -37.33 -17.84 8.97
C GLY A 46 -36.16 -16.87 9.24
N ILE A 47 -36.47 -15.81 9.98
CA ILE A 47 -35.46 -14.87 10.47
C ILE A 47 -34.64 -15.62 11.51
N SER A 48 -33.29 -15.60 11.44
CA SER A 48 -32.48 -16.25 12.49
C SER A 48 -32.80 -15.60 13.82
N GLU A 49 -32.92 -16.41 14.87
CA GLU A 49 -33.03 -15.95 16.24
C GLU A 49 -31.93 -14.93 16.59
N ASN A 50 -30.73 -15.05 16.00
CA ASN A 50 -29.64 -14.09 16.17
C ASN A 50 -29.95 -12.70 15.60
N ILE A 51 -30.61 -12.60 14.43
CA ILE A 51 -31.03 -11.31 13.88
C ILE A 51 -32.09 -10.68 14.78
N ILE A 52 -33.08 -11.47 15.20
CA ILE A 52 -34.16 -10.99 16.08
C ILE A 52 -33.57 -10.48 17.39
N ALA A 53 -32.67 -11.26 18.01
CA ALA A 53 -31.98 -10.89 19.23
C ALA A 53 -31.11 -9.63 19.06
N ILE A 54 -30.36 -9.50 17.97
CA ILE A 54 -29.56 -8.28 17.67
C ILE A 54 -30.48 -7.08 17.48
N ILE A 55 -31.58 -7.25 16.76
CA ILE A 55 -32.56 -6.18 16.51
C ILE A 55 -33.25 -5.75 17.80
N GLU A 56 -33.69 -6.71 18.63
CA GLU A 56 -34.26 -6.42 19.94
C GLU A 56 -33.24 -5.76 20.86
N PHE A 57 -31.99 -6.22 20.84
CA PHE A 57 -30.89 -5.59 21.56
C PHE A 57 -30.64 -4.16 21.10
N LEU A 58 -30.61 -3.89 19.79
CA LEU A 58 -30.48 -2.53 19.25
C LEU A 58 -31.65 -1.63 19.66
N ARG A 59 -32.88 -2.16 19.67
CA ARG A 59 -34.07 -1.47 20.20
C ARG A 59 -33.95 -1.16 21.69
N LEU A 60 -33.50 -2.12 22.49
CA LEU A 60 -33.30 -1.98 23.94
C LEU A 60 -32.14 -1.05 24.30
N CYS A 61 -31.17 -0.92 23.40
CA CYS A 61 -29.97 -0.11 23.63
C CYS A 61 -30.18 1.40 23.53
N ASP A 62 -31.37 1.90 23.16
CA ASP A 62 -31.71 3.33 23.05
C ASP A 62 -30.52 4.17 22.54
N ILE A 63 -30.09 3.85 21.33
CA ILE A 63 -28.90 4.44 20.76
C ILE A 63 -29.27 5.93 20.39
N GLN A 64 -28.39 6.96 20.57
CA GLN A 64 -28.72 8.41 20.34
C GLN A 64 -27.73 9.25 19.48
N VAL A 65 -28.09 10.08 18.47
CA VAL A 65 -27.10 10.75 17.57
C VAL A 65 -25.99 11.41 18.37
N CYS A 66 -24.74 11.08 18.07
CA CYS A 66 -23.62 11.68 18.76
C CYS A 66 -23.59 13.20 18.52
N ALA A 67 -23.91 13.97 19.56
CA ALA A 67 -23.81 15.43 19.55
C ALA A 67 -22.39 15.93 19.84
N SER A 68 -21.43 15.02 20.06
CA SER A 68 -20.03 15.41 20.27
C SER A 68 -19.49 16.09 19.01
N THR A 69 -19.06 17.33 19.16
CA THR A 69 -18.43 18.12 18.10
C THR A 69 -17.21 17.41 17.51
N ALA A 70 -16.47 16.65 18.33
CA ALA A 70 -15.35 15.85 17.89
C ALA A 70 -15.77 14.65 17.03
N CYS A 71 -16.87 13.97 17.37
CA CYS A 71 -17.42 12.87 16.56
C CYS A 71 -18.03 13.37 15.25
N ILE A 72 -18.68 14.54 15.25
CA ILE A 72 -19.21 15.18 14.04
C ILE A 72 -18.06 15.52 13.08
N ALA A 73 -17.00 16.17 13.59
CA ALA A 73 -15.81 16.47 12.79
C ALA A 73 -15.10 15.20 12.30
N ALA A 74 -15.08 14.12 13.11
CA ALA A 74 -14.58 12.82 12.69
C ALA A 74 -15.44 12.21 11.56
N LYS A 75 -16.76 12.34 11.66
CA LYS A 75 -17.71 11.87 10.64
C LYS A 75 -17.51 12.57 9.31
N GLU A 76 -17.28 13.88 9.30
CA GLU A 76 -16.96 14.62 8.08
C GLU A 76 -15.69 14.09 7.42
N ARG A 77 -14.59 13.94 8.19
CA ARG A 77 -13.32 13.40 7.68
C ARG A 77 -13.45 11.97 7.16
N ILE A 78 -14.14 11.11 7.90
CA ILE A 78 -14.34 9.70 7.51
C ILE A 78 -15.24 9.61 6.27
N THR A 79 -16.29 10.43 6.19
CA THR A 79 -17.19 10.47 5.03
C THR A 79 -16.45 10.90 3.76
N ALA A 80 -15.49 11.82 3.86
CA ALA A 80 -14.70 12.30 2.73
C ALA A 80 -13.85 11.20 2.06
N ILE A 81 -13.42 10.20 2.84
CA ILE A 81 -12.60 9.07 2.36
C ILE A 81 -13.36 7.75 2.24
N ALA A 82 -14.61 7.70 2.71
CA ALA A 82 -15.43 6.51 2.64
C ALA A 82 -15.86 6.23 1.19
N PRO A 83 -16.10 4.96 0.84
CA PRO A 83 -16.77 4.62 -0.41
C PRO A 83 -18.01 5.47 -0.63
N GLN A 84 -18.09 6.06 -1.82
CA GLN A 84 -19.30 6.73 -2.29
C GLN A 84 -20.32 5.63 -2.55
N TRP A 85 -21.47 5.74 -1.90
CA TRP A 85 -22.54 4.78 -2.04
C TRP A 85 -23.84 5.56 -2.18
N GLU A 86 -24.25 5.74 -3.43
CA GLU A 86 -25.52 6.36 -3.82
C GLU A 86 -26.41 5.24 -4.39
N THR A 87 -27.02 4.43 -3.53
CA THR A 87 -28.15 3.60 -3.97
C THR A 87 -29.42 4.00 -3.23
N PRO A 88 -30.55 4.12 -3.94
CA PRO A 88 -31.82 4.52 -3.34
C PRO A 88 -32.41 3.43 -2.42
N SER A 89 -31.93 2.19 -2.52
CA SER A 89 -32.49 1.03 -1.84
C SER A 89 -32.25 1.04 -0.31
N PHE A 90 -31.09 1.52 0.15
CA PHE A 90 -30.73 1.49 1.58
C PHE A 90 -29.87 2.70 2.03
N PRO A 91 -30.33 3.95 1.83
CA PRO A 91 -29.55 5.16 2.17
C PRO A 91 -29.18 5.23 3.66
N TRP A 92 -30.02 4.64 4.51
CA TRP A 92 -29.81 4.53 5.95
C TRP A 92 -28.54 3.75 6.30
N LEU A 93 -28.27 2.61 5.66
CA LEU A 93 -27.17 1.73 6.08
C LEU A 93 -25.82 2.45 5.97
N ARG A 94 -25.67 3.36 4.99
CA ARG A 94 -24.46 4.16 4.84
C ARG A 94 -24.22 5.05 6.05
N ASP A 95 -25.23 5.83 6.41
CA ASP A 95 -25.13 6.79 7.49
C ASP A 95 -24.94 6.09 8.84
N LEU A 96 -25.53 4.90 9.03
CA LEU A 96 -25.39 4.08 10.24
C LEU A 96 -23.94 3.68 10.45
N ILE A 97 -23.37 3.08 9.41
CA ILE A 97 -22.00 2.56 9.42
C ILE A 97 -21.02 3.71 9.66
N LEU A 98 -21.16 4.82 8.91
CA LEU A 98 -20.24 5.96 9.06
C LEU A 98 -20.35 6.63 10.42
N THR A 99 -21.56 6.76 10.97
CA THR A 99 -21.75 7.30 12.32
C THR A 99 -21.08 6.39 13.35
N ALA A 100 -21.30 5.07 13.26
CA ALA A 100 -20.68 4.12 14.17
C ALA A 100 -19.14 4.20 14.12
N VAL A 101 -18.55 4.15 12.92
CA VAL A 101 -17.08 4.24 12.73
C VAL A 101 -16.52 5.54 13.31
N SER A 102 -17.24 6.66 13.15
CA SER A 102 -16.80 7.97 13.64
C SER A 102 -16.77 8.04 15.15
N CYS A 103 -17.81 7.47 15.79
CA CYS A 103 -17.87 7.35 17.24
C CYS A 103 -16.75 6.44 17.77
N TRP A 104 -16.50 5.30 17.12
CA TRP A 104 -15.39 4.40 17.47
C TRP A 104 -14.00 5.04 17.33
N THR A 105 -13.79 5.86 16.29
CA THR A 105 -12.49 6.48 16.02
C THR A 105 -12.15 7.55 17.06
N ASN A 106 -13.15 8.17 17.69
CA ASN A 106 -12.98 9.32 18.58
C ASN A 106 -13.11 8.98 20.07
N ASP A 107 -13.75 7.87 20.44
CA ASP A 107 -13.88 7.41 21.83
C ASP A 107 -13.51 5.92 21.96
N THR A 108 -12.22 5.64 22.19
CA THR A 108 -11.67 4.27 22.30
C THR A 108 -11.96 3.61 23.66
N LYS A 109 -12.34 4.38 24.68
CA LYS A 109 -12.66 3.85 26.02
C LYS A 109 -14.06 3.24 26.08
N LEU A 110 -14.88 3.51 25.07
CA LEU A 110 -16.22 2.98 24.93
C LEU A 110 -16.37 2.30 23.56
N ALA A 111 -15.68 1.17 23.36
CA ALA A 111 -16.20 0.10 22.51
C ALA A 111 -17.49 -0.44 23.18
N SER A 112 -18.52 0.41 23.25
CA SER A 112 -19.78 0.12 23.90
C SER A 112 -20.41 -1.09 23.21
N MET A 113 -21.03 -1.98 23.98
CA MET A 113 -21.78 -3.10 23.40
C MET A 113 -22.80 -2.63 22.33
N LYS A 114 -23.26 -1.37 22.42
CA LYS A 114 -24.11 -0.72 21.42
C LYS A 114 -23.45 -0.62 20.05
N LEU A 115 -22.19 -0.17 19.99
CA LEU A 115 -21.46 -0.06 18.73
C LEU A 115 -21.21 -1.45 18.14
N LEU A 116 -20.75 -2.42 18.95
CA LEU A 116 -20.55 -3.80 18.51
C LEU A 116 -21.83 -4.41 17.92
N ALA A 117 -22.98 -4.19 18.54
CA ALA A 117 -24.26 -4.65 18.01
C ALA A 117 -24.65 -3.99 16.68
N VAL A 118 -24.30 -2.72 16.46
CA VAL A 118 -24.51 -2.06 15.16
C VAL A 118 -23.64 -2.73 14.08
N GLY A 119 -22.39 -3.07 14.40
CA GLY A 119 -21.52 -3.84 13.52
C GLY A 119 -22.08 -5.22 13.18
N GLN A 120 -22.53 -5.97 14.19
CA GLN A 120 -23.13 -7.30 14.03
C GLN A 120 -24.41 -7.26 13.20
N PHE A 121 -25.27 -6.27 13.43
CA PHE A 121 -26.47 -6.05 12.63
C PHE A 121 -26.14 -5.81 11.16
N CYS A 122 -25.20 -4.90 10.88
CA CYS A 122 -24.82 -4.57 9.50
C CYS A 122 -24.23 -5.80 8.78
N GLY A 123 -23.35 -6.55 9.44
CA GLY A 123 -22.75 -7.76 8.86
C GLY A 123 -23.78 -8.83 8.52
N GLU A 124 -24.70 -9.12 9.46
CA GLU A 124 -25.75 -10.12 9.25
C GLU A 124 -26.80 -9.65 8.23
N PHE A 125 -27.14 -8.35 8.19
CA PHE A 125 -28.00 -7.78 7.16
C PHE A 125 -27.43 -8.01 5.76
N ILE A 126 -26.16 -7.66 5.53
CA ILE A 126 -25.51 -7.81 4.23
C ILE A 126 -25.41 -9.29 3.86
N ARG A 127 -25.09 -10.16 4.83
CA ARG A 127 -25.04 -11.62 4.62
C ARG A 127 -26.40 -12.14 4.12
N ARG A 128 -27.51 -11.73 4.73
CA ARG A 128 -28.86 -12.10 4.27
C ARG A 128 -29.17 -11.54 2.89
N TYR A 129 -28.87 -10.26 2.67
CA TYR A 129 -29.02 -9.62 1.37
C TYR A 129 -28.32 -10.42 0.27
N SER A 130 -27.14 -10.98 0.57
CA SER A 130 -26.35 -11.78 -0.38
C SER A 130 -26.89 -13.18 -0.69
N MET A 131 -27.62 -13.81 0.24
CA MET A 131 -28.15 -15.16 0.07
C MET A 131 -29.54 -15.17 -0.56
N ASP A 132 -30.34 -14.14 -0.28
CA ASP A 132 -31.73 -14.02 -0.73
C ASP A 132 -31.90 -12.77 -1.61
N PRO A 133 -31.43 -12.80 -2.89
CA PRO A 133 -31.57 -11.67 -3.80
C PRO A 133 -33.04 -11.26 -3.98
N PRO A 134 -33.34 -9.94 -4.12
CA PRO A 134 -34.68 -9.49 -4.46
C PRO A 134 -35.14 -10.10 -5.80
N ASN A 135 -36.34 -10.69 -5.83
CA ASN A 135 -36.88 -11.35 -7.04
C ASN A 135 -36.98 -10.42 -8.27
N ASP A 136 -37.08 -9.10 -8.05
CA ASP A 136 -37.28 -8.09 -9.10
C ASP A 136 -35.97 -7.40 -9.55
N SER A 137 -34.82 -7.84 -9.04
CA SER A 137 -33.52 -7.23 -9.35
C SER A 137 -32.89 -7.86 -10.60
N THR A 138 -32.30 -7.03 -11.47
CA THR A 138 -31.43 -7.57 -12.52
C THR A 138 -30.15 -8.13 -11.88
N PRO A 139 -29.59 -9.24 -12.38
CA PRO A 139 -28.36 -9.82 -11.81
C PRO A 139 -27.22 -8.80 -11.67
N HIS A 140 -27.09 -7.87 -12.62
CA HIS A 140 -26.06 -6.82 -12.57
C HIS A 140 -26.35 -5.75 -11.51
N GLY A 141 -27.61 -5.31 -11.36
CA GLY A 141 -27.99 -4.28 -10.38
C GLY A 141 -27.83 -4.76 -8.94
N TYR A 142 -28.27 -5.99 -8.65
CA TYR A 142 -28.13 -6.62 -7.34
C TYR A 142 -26.67 -6.81 -6.93
N LEU A 143 -25.82 -7.33 -7.84
CA LEU A 143 -24.40 -7.51 -7.58
C LEU A 143 -23.68 -6.18 -7.36
N ALA A 144 -24.07 -5.12 -8.09
CA ALA A 144 -23.55 -3.78 -7.86
C ALA A 144 -23.97 -3.20 -6.51
N GLU A 145 -25.21 -3.38 -6.06
CA GLU A 145 -25.61 -2.92 -4.72
C GLU A 145 -24.88 -3.67 -3.60
N LEU A 146 -24.79 -5.00 -3.70
CA LEU A 146 -24.00 -5.82 -2.78
C LEU A 146 -22.56 -5.34 -2.69
N PHE A 147 -21.95 -5.06 -3.85
CA PHE A 147 -20.59 -4.54 -3.92
C PHE A 147 -20.40 -3.28 -3.08
N HIS A 148 -21.28 -2.30 -3.22
CA HIS A 148 -21.17 -1.05 -2.48
C HIS A 148 -21.38 -1.24 -0.97
N MET A 149 -22.34 -2.07 -0.57
CA MET A 149 -22.56 -2.40 0.84
C MET A 149 -21.34 -3.05 1.46
N TYR A 150 -20.76 -4.04 0.77
CA TYR A 150 -19.58 -4.74 1.24
C TYR A 150 -18.35 -3.85 1.28
N ASN A 151 -18.14 -3.02 0.26
CA ASN A 151 -17.06 -2.04 0.21
C ASN A 151 -17.12 -1.08 1.42
N LEU A 152 -18.33 -0.59 1.75
CA LEU A 152 -18.51 0.29 2.90
C LEU A 152 -18.35 -0.43 4.24
N PHE A 153 -18.98 -1.59 4.41
CA PHE A 153 -18.87 -2.37 5.65
C PHE A 153 -17.44 -2.80 5.91
N TYR A 154 -16.71 -3.15 4.85
CA TYR A 154 -15.31 -3.47 4.93
C TYR A 154 -14.45 -2.23 5.25
N PHE A 155 -14.69 -1.09 4.60
CA PHE A 155 -14.04 0.18 4.96
C PHE A 155 -14.20 0.48 6.46
N ALA A 156 -15.42 0.31 6.97
CA ALA A 156 -15.74 0.46 8.39
C ALA A 156 -14.99 -0.54 9.27
N SER A 157 -15.04 -1.81 8.89
CA SER A 157 -14.29 -2.89 9.55
C SER A 157 -12.79 -2.61 9.58
N LYS A 158 -12.19 -2.02 8.55
CA LYS A 158 -10.76 -1.63 8.56
C LYS A 158 -10.46 -0.45 9.47
N LYS A 159 -11.35 0.54 9.49
CA LYS A 159 -11.23 1.70 10.37
C LYS A 159 -11.39 1.32 11.85
N ILE A 160 -12.26 0.35 12.12
CA ILE A 160 -12.49 -0.19 13.46
C ILE A 160 -11.43 -1.26 13.81
N GLY A 161 -11.03 -2.08 12.84
CA GLY A 161 -10.21 -3.28 12.98
C GLY A 161 -8.73 -3.04 13.28
N SER A 162 -8.26 -1.79 13.26
CA SER A 162 -7.07 -1.38 14.02
C SER A 162 -7.23 -1.58 15.54
N LEU A 163 -8.40 -2.09 15.99
CA LEU A 163 -8.73 -2.48 17.37
C LEU A 163 -8.92 -4.01 17.54
N HIS A 164 -8.69 -4.84 16.51
CA HIS A 164 -8.77 -6.32 16.52
C HIS A 164 -10.11 -6.95 16.96
N THR A 165 -11.21 -6.75 16.22
CA THR A 165 -12.53 -7.34 16.58
C THR A 165 -12.86 -8.65 15.83
N PRO A 166 -13.62 -9.60 16.44
CA PRO A 166 -14.04 -10.86 15.81
C PRO A 166 -14.86 -10.70 14.53
N GLU A 167 -15.65 -9.62 14.42
CA GLU A 167 -16.56 -9.37 13.29
C GLU A 167 -15.80 -9.10 11.97
N ALA A 168 -14.58 -8.58 12.04
CA ALA A 168 -13.70 -8.42 10.88
C ALA A 168 -13.26 -9.76 10.29
N SER A 169 -13.16 -10.80 11.13
CA SER A 169 -12.83 -12.17 10.71
C SER A 169 -14.04 -12.85 10.07
N SER A 170 -15.25 -12.64 10.61
CA SER A 170 -16.50 -13.16 10.01
C SER A 170 -16.79 -12.59 8.63
N ALA A 171 -16.38 -11.35 8.33
CA ALA A 171 -16.49 -10.80 6.99
C ALA A 171 -15.71 -11.66 5.97
N HIS A 172 -14.49 -12.11 6.29
CA HIS A 172 -13.63 -12.88 5.40
C HIS A 172 -14.26 -14.22 4.95
N ASP A 173 -14.94 -14.93 5.85
CA ASP A 173 -15.56 -16.24 5.56
C ASP A 173 -16.87 -16.15 4.77
N ILE A 174 -17.50 -14.97 4.75
CA ILE A 174 -18.73 -14.70 3.98
C ILE A 174 -18.43 -14.54 2.49
N PHE A 175 -17.18 -14.27 2.11
CA PHE A 175 -16.79 -13.98 0.74
C PHE A 175 -16.25 -15.22 0.01
N ASN A 176 -17.07 -15.80 -0.87
CA ASN A 176 -16.54 -16.72 -1.87
C ASN A 176 -15.73 -15.90 -2.91
N PRO A 177 -14.43 -16.20 -3.14
CA PRO A 177 -13.62 -15.51 -4.13
C PRO A 177 -14.25 -15.47 -5.54
N SER A 178 -15.04 -16.49 -5.90
CA SER A 178 -15.78 -16.55 -7.16
C SER A 178 -16.88 -15.49 -7.25
N VAL A 179 -17.55 -15.19 -6.13
CA VAL A 179 -18.59 -14.15 -6.07
C VAL A 179 -17.95 -12.78 -6.19
N ILE A 180 -16.82 -12.52 -5.50
CA ILE A 180 -16.12 -11.23 -5.63
C ILE A 180 -15.59 -11.02 -7.05
N ALA A 181 -14.96 -12.02 -7.65
CA ALA A 181 -14.51 -11.93 -9.03
C ALA A 181 -15.68 -11.63 -9.98
N SER A 182 -16.80 -12.33 -9.82
CA SER A 182 -18.03 -12.08 -10.59
C SER A 182 -18.57 -10.66 -10.38
N VAL A 183 -18.61 -10.17 -9.14
CA VAL A 183 -19.07 -8.82 -8.79
C VAL A 183 -18.15 -7.75 -9.39
N LEU A 184 -16.83 -7.89 -9.25
CA LEU A 184 -15.86 -6.95 -9.81
C LEU A 184 -15.93 -6.87 -11.33
N HIS A 185 -16.05 -8.03 -11.99
CA HIS A 185 -16.26 -8.11 -13.43
C HIS A 185 -17.60 -7.48 -13.84
N SER A 186 -18.68 -7.80 -13.13
CA SER A 186 -20.03 -7.29 -13.45
C SER A 186 -20.17 -5.77 -13.24
N CYS A 187 -19.44 -5.22 -12.27
CA CYS A 187 -19.38 -3.77 -12.03
C CYS A 187 -18.39 -3.05 -12.96
N GLY A 188 -17.66 -3.80 -13.79
CA GLY A 188 -16.57 -3.30 -14.61
C GLY A 188 -15.50 -2.58 -13.79
N ALA A 189 -15.38 -2.83 -12.48
CA ALA A 189 -14.61 -1.97 -11.58
C ALA A 189 -13.10 -1.90 -11.94
N ILE A 190 -12.58 -2.97 -12.56
CA ILE A 190 -11.20 -3.02 -13.06
C ILE A 190 -11.09 -2.48 -14.48
N ASP A 191 -12.14 -2.64 -15.28
CA ASP A 191 -12.14 -2.18 -16.68
C ASP A 191 -12.49 -0.71 -16.83
N ASN A 192 -13.22 -0.15 -15.86
CA ASN A 192 -13.64 1.25 -15.72
C ASN A 192 -12.66 2.06 -14.86
N LEU A 193 -11.59 1.45 -14.36
CA LEU A 193 -10.45 2.21 -13.84
C LEU A 193 -10.01 3.21 -14.90
N GLN A 194 -9.74 4.45 -14.49
CA GLN A 194 -9.26 5.47 -15.41
C GLN A 194 -8.14 4.90 -16.29
N ASN A 195 -8.21 5.22 -17.59
CA ASN A 195 -7.09 5.02 -18.50
C ASN A 195 -5.86 5.62 -17.81
N GLY A 196 -4.86 4.81 -17.49
CA GLY A 196 -3.68 5.29 -16.74
C GLY A 196 -3.23 4.50 -15.53
N VAL A 197 -3.85 3.36 -15.23
CA VAL A 197 -3.35 2.43 -14.21
C VAL A 197 -3.10 1.06 -14.84
N CYS A 198 -1.91 0.50 -14.62
CA CYS A 198 -1.59 -0.86 -15.05
C CYS A 198 -2.46 -1.88 -14.31
N LYS A 199 -3.49 -2.39 -15.00
CA LYS A 199 -4.43 -3.40 -14.47
C LYS A 199 -3.72 -4.63 -13.91
N HIS A 200 -2.65 -5.08 -14.56
CA HIS A 200 -1.83 -6.21 -14.09
C HIS A 200 -1.16 -5.92 -12.75
N ARG A 201 -0.50 -4.76 -12.62
CA ARG A 201 0.20 -4.39 -11.37
C ARG A 201 -0.79 -4.20 -10.23
N LEU A 202 -1.94 -3.60 -10.50
CA LEU A 202 -3.00 -3.45 -9.51
C LEU A 202 -3.54 -4.81 -9.04
N TRP A 203 -3.84 -5.72 -9.99
CA TRP A 203 -4.35 -7.05 -9.66
C TRP A 203 -3.34 -7.86 -8.85
N ASN A 204 -2.06 -7.81 -9.25
CA ASN A 204 -0.98 -8.45 -8.51
C ASN A 204 -0.88 -7.86 -7.10
N LEU A 205 -0.78 -6.53 -6.97
CA LEU A 205 -0.70 -5.85 -5.68
C LEU A 205 -1.83 -6.29 -4.75
N ALA A 206 -3.08 -6.18 -5.19
CA ALA A 206 -4.23 -6.53 -4.38
C ALA A 206 -4.18 -7.99 -3.89
N THR A 207 -3.74 -8.93 -4.75
CA THR A 207 -3.61 -10.35 -4.39
C THR A 207 -2.61 -10.61 -3.23
N PHE A 208 -1.65 -9.70 -2.99
CA PHE A 208 -0.66 -9.81 -1.90
C PHE A 208 -0.93 -8.88 -0.72
N LEU A 209 -1.93 -8.00 -0.84
CA LEU A 209 -2.40 -7.21 0.27
C LEU A 209 -3.31 -8.05 1.17
N PRO A 210 -3.47 -7.66 2.44
CA PRO A 210 -4.03 -8.53 3.45
C PRO A 210 -5.46 -9.02 3.24
N GLN A 211 -6.19 -8.42 2.31
CA GLN A 211 -7.56 -8.84 2.00
C GLN A 211 -7.75 -9.15 0.52
N GLY A 212 -6.65 -9.44 -0.16
CA GLY A 212 -6.65 -9.97 -1.50
C GLY A 212 -7.39 -9.05 -2.46
N ILE A 213 -8.26 -9.65 -3.26
CA ILE A 213 -8.97 -8.98 -4.35
C ILE A 213 -9.89 -7.82 -3.90
N MET A 214 -10.33 -7.79 -2.63
CA MET A 214 -11.14 -6.67 -2.11
C MET A 214 -10.36 -5.35 -2.07
N GLU A 215 -9.03 -5.41 -1.98
CA GLU A 215 -8.16 -4.24 -1.95
C GLU A 215 -8.20 -3.44 -3.25
N ILE A 216 -8.51 -4.10 -4.38
CA ILE A 216 -8.68 -3.44 -5.68
C ILE A 216 -9.67 -2.28 -5.54
N VAL A 217 -10.76 -2.46 -4.81
CA VAL A 217 -11.84 -1.47 -4.74
C VAL A 217 -11.36 -0.18 -4.07
N HIS A 218 -10.68 -0.31 -2.93
CA HIS A 218 -10.18 0.83 -2.17
C HIS A 218 -9.03 1.53 -2.89
N ILE A 219 -8.15 0.75 -3.51
CA ILE A 219 -7.05 1.30 -4.31
C ILE A 219 -7.62 2.04 -5.52
N SER A 220 -8.54 1.42 -6.27
CA SER A 220 -9.24 2.04 -7.39
C SER A 220 -9.88 3.37 -6.99
N LYS A 221 -10.52 3.43 -5.81
CA LYS A 221 -11.16 4.67 -5.36
C LYS A 221 -10.16 5.80 -5.09
N MET A 222 -9.00 5.50 -4.50
CA MET A 222 -7.94 6.50 -4.36
C MET A 222 -7.39 6.94 -5.72
N LEU A 223 -7.39 6.03 -6.70
CA LEU A 223 -6.87 6.24 -8.04
C LEU A 223 -7.84 6.93 -9.01
N GLU A 224 -9.16 6.95 -8.76
CA GLU A 224 -10.19 7.59 -9.61
C GLU A 224 -9.93 9.08 -9.93
N ARG A 225 -9.06 9.74 -9.18
CA ARG A 225 -8.66 11.14 -9.38
C ARG A 225 -7.14 11.31 -9.24
N CYS A 226 -6.39 10.28 -9.60
CA CYS A 226 -4.95 10.21 -9.45
C CYS A 226 -4.30 10.04 -10.82
N ASP A 227 -3.65 11.08 -11.30
CA ASP A 227 -2.81 11.00 -12.50
C ASP A 227 -1.45 10.43 -12.09
N LEU A 228 -1.21 9.13 -12.34
CA LEU A 228 0.06 8.48 -11.96
C LEU A 228 1.26 9.11 -12.68
N SER A 229 1.25 9.17 -14.00
CA SER A 229 2.21 9.95 -14.79
C SER A 229 1.87 9.81 -16.26
N ARG A 230 2.36 10.74 -17.10
CA ARG A 230 2.25 10.61 -18.56
C ARG A 230 2.96 9.34 -19.04
N TYR A 231 4.12 9.04 -18.46
CA TYR A 231 4.85 7.81 -18.79
C TYR A 231 4.05 6.55 -18.47
N HIS A 232 3.40 6.49 -17.30
CA HIS A 232 2.57 5.35 -16.92
C HIS A 232 1.36 5.21 -17.86
N LEU A 233 0.69 6.32 -18.17
CA LEU A 233 -0.42 6.37 -19.12
C LEU A 233 -0.04 5.81 -20.50
N ASP A 234 1.04 6.33 -21.08
CA ASP A 234 1.48 5.98 -22.43
C ASP A 234 1.88 4.50 -22.54
N LYS A 235 2.52 3.96 -21.49
CA LYS A 235 3.08 2.61 -21.53
C LYS A 235 2.13 1.52 -21.05
N HIS A 236 1.15 1.83 -20.18
CA HIS A 236 0.24 0.84 -19.60
C HIS A 236 -1.18 0.87 -20.15
N GLY A 237 -1.50 1.78 -21.09
CA GLY A 237 -2.85 1.92 -21.64
C GLY A 237 -3.45 0.65 -22.26
N THR A 238 -2.62 -0.32 -22.68
CA THR A 238 -3.05 -1.60 -23.26
C THR A 238 -2.90 -2.81 -22.34
N CYS A 239 -2.43 -2.62 -21.10
CA CYS A 239 -2.26 -3.71 -20.15
C CYS A 239 -3.62 -4.21 -19.63
N ASN A 240 -3.72 -5.50 -19.32
CA ASN A 240 -4.90 -6.11 -18.69
C ASN A 240 -4.52 -6.83 -17.39
N ALA A 241 -5.46 -7.44 -16.68
CA ALA A 241 -5.18 -8.08 -15.40
C ALA A 241 -4.13 -9.23 -15.50
N GLN A 242 -4.00 -9.88 -16.66
CA GLN A 242 -3.13 -11.03 -16.86
C GLN A 242 -1.74 -10.64 -17.42
N VAL A 243 -1.67 -9.57 -18.22
CA VAL A 243 -0.45 -9.22 -18.97
C VAL A 243 -0.09 -7.75 -18.80
N CYS A 244 1.18 -7.51 -18.48
CA CYS A 244 1.84 -6.21 -18.51
C CYS A 244 2.96 -6.24 -19.57
N LEU A 245 2.82 -5.46 -20.65
CA LEU A 245 3.75 -5.48 -21.77
C LEU A 245 5.16 -4.95 -21.40
N LEU A 246 5.25 -4.09 -20.38
CA LEU A 246 6.54 -3.57 -19.90
C LEU A 246 7.35 -4.57 -19.07
N ASN A 247 6.74 -5.64 -18.58
CA ASN A 247 7.48 -6.64 -17.82
C ASN A 247 8.46 -7.41 -18.72
N ASP A 248 8.20 -7.44 -20.03
CA ASP A 248 8.99 -8.15 -21.04
C ASP A 248 9.83 -7.22 -21.93
N GLU A 249 9.90 -5.92 -21.61
CA GLU A 249 10.65 -4.94 -22.41
C GLU A 249 12.17 -5.22 -22.32
N ASN A 250 12.80 -5.48 -23.48
CA ASN A 250 14.23 -5.70 -23.55
C ASN A 250 14.96 -4.36 -23.37
N THR A 251 15.69 -4.21 -22.26
CA THR A 251 16.41 -2.98 -21.92
C THR A 251 17.86 -2.94 -22.42
N THR A 252 18.26 -3.84 -23.32
CA THR A 252 19.66 -3.98 -23.76
C THR A 252 20.12 -2.81 -24.62
N ASP A 253 19.24 -2.23 -25.44
CA ASP A 253 19.58 -1.20 -26.43
C ASP A 253 18.87 0.13 -26.18
N ILE A 254 18.60 0.47 -24.93
CA ILE A 254 17.93 1.73 -24.59
C ILE A 254 18.96 2.87 -24.58
N PRO A 255 18.78 3.91 -25.41
CA PRO A 255 19.66 5.07 -25.41
C PRO A 255 19.69 5.72 -24.03
N GLN A 256 20.86 6.25 -23.68
CA GLN A 256 21.00 6.92 -22.39
C GLN A 256 20.20 8.21 -22.36
N ARG A 257 19.53 8.44 -21.24
CA ARG A 257 18.65 9.59 -21.02
C ARG A 257 19.44 10.88 -20.95
N HIS A 258 18.84 11.94 -21.49
CA HIS A 258 19.26 13.31 -21.26
C HIS A 258 18.21 14.02 -20.41
N GLU A 259 18.66 14.77 -19.41
CA GLU A 259 17.83 15.72 -18.66
C GLU A 259 17.91 17.14 -19.24
N CYS A 260 18.84 17.39 -20.17
CA CYS A 260 18.92 18.64 -20.91
C CYS A 260 18.03 18.60 -22.16
N GLU A 261 17.40 19.73 -22.48
CA GLU A 261 16.53 19.86 -23.67
C GLU A 261 17.31 19.70 -24.98
N SER A 262 18.55 20.22 -25.03
CA SER A 262 19.37 20.20 -26.24
C SER A 262 19.80 18.80 -26.66
N LYS A 263 19.93 17.86 -25.71
CA LYS A 263 20.54 16.53 -25.89
C LYS A 263 21.96 16.57 -26.48
N LEU A 264 22.63 17.71 -26.37
CA LEU A 264 23.99 17.96 -26.87
C LEU A 264 25.00 18.18 -25.73
N CYS A 265 24.69 17.70 -24.52
CA CYS A 265 25.61 17.80 -23.39
C CYS A 265 26.84 16.90 -23.58
N GLY A 266 27.91 17.18 -22.84
CA GLY A 266 29.09 16.33 -22.82
C GLY A 266 28.83 14.97 -22.16
N SER A 267 29.92 14.22 -21.96
CA SER A 267 29.91 12.95 -21.23
C SER A 267 30.96 12.95 -20.12
N VAL A 268 30.59 12.45 -18.95
CA VAL A 268 31.51 12.14 -17.85
C VAL A 268 31.98 10.70 -18.01
N ILE A 269 33.28 10.47 -17.82
CA ILE A 269 33.92 9.18 -18.04
C ILE A 269 34.23 8.52 -16.69
N PHE A 270 33.60 7.38 -16.47
CA PHE A 270 33.85 6.42 -15.40
C PHE A 270 34.62 5.24 -15.98
N ASP A 271 35.94 5.38 -16.08
CA ASP A 271 36.77 4.40 -16.78
C ASP A 271 36.75 3.02 -16.05
N PRO A 272 36.16 1.98 -16.66
CA PRO A 272 36.03 0.66 -16.04
C PRO A 272 37.37 0.01 -15.69
N ALA A 273 38.46 0.43 -16.34
CA ALA A 273 39.81 -0.06 -16.05
C ALA A 273 40.19 0.16 -14.58
N ASN A 274 39.70 1.23 -13.94
CA ASN A 274 39.96 1.51 -12.51
C ASN A 274 39.36 0.43 -11.60
N LEU A 275 38.23 -0.18 -11.98
CA LEU A 275 37.62 -1.29 -11.24
C LEU A 275 38.24 -2.63 -11.67
N ASP A 276 38.53 -2.78 -12.96
CA ASP A 276 39.12 -4.01 -13.51
C ASP A 276 40.57 -4.24 -13.02
N SER A 277 41.29 -3.20 -12.59
CA SER A 277 42.61 -3.36 -11.96
C SER A 277 42.56 -3.86 -10.52
N MET A 278 41.43 -3.69 -9.81
CA MET A 278 41.29 -4.11 -8.40
C MET A 278 41.18 -5.63 -8.26
N SER A 279 41.74 -6.19 -7.20
CA SER A 279 41.51 -7.57 -6.79
C SER A 279 40.05 -7.80 -6.36
N ILE A 280 39.62 -9.07 -6.32
CA ILE A 280 38.26 -9.41 -5.85
C ILE A 280 38.06 -8.97 -4.38
N SER A 281 39.09 -9.11 -3.54
CA SER A 281 39.05 -8.66 -2.14
C SER A 281 38.85 -7.16 -2.03
N GLU A 282 39.54 -6.36 -2.85
CA GLU A 282 39.37 -4.91 -2.87
C GLU A 282 37.97 -4.51 -3.33
N LEU A 283 37.46 -5.13 -4.39
CA LEU A 283 36.11 -4.84 -4.91
C LEU A 283 34.99 -5.11 -3.89
N THR A 284 35.25 -5.96 -2.90
CA THR A 284 34.28 -6.32 -1.85
C THR A 284 34.33 -5.40 -0.62
N ALA A 285 35.35 -4.54 -0.53
CA ALA A 285 35.48 -3.56 0.53
C ALA A 285 34.40 -2.47 0.41
N THR A 286 34.04 -1.87 1.54
CA THR A 286 33.06 -0.79 1.61
C THR A 286 33.49 0.40 0.76
N GLY A 287 32.60 0.90 -0.10
CA GLY A 287 32.86 2.09 -0.93
C GLY A 287 33.83 1.85 -2.10
N ALA A 288 34.44 0.68 -2.22
CA ALA A 288 35.48 0.41 -3.21
C ALA A 288 35.04 0.66 -4.66
N THR A 289 33.76 0.43 -4.96
CA THR A 289 33.17 0.61 -6.29
C THR A 289 32.28 1.86 -6.39
N ALA A 290 32.17 2.65 -5.32
CA ALA A 290 31.48 3.94 -5.33
C ALA A 290 32.42 5.01 -5.89
N TRP A 291 31.87 5.90 -6.69
CA TRP A 291 32.61 6.92 -7.44
C TRP A 291 32.45 8.29 -6.80
N THR A 292 33.51 9.08 -6.79
CA THR A 292 33.51 10.47 -6.31
C THR A 292 32.75 11.41 -7.29
N LEU A 293 32.45 12.64 -6.84
CA LEU A 293 31.57 13.59 -7.55
C LEU A 293 32.29 14.63 -8.42
N GLU A 294 33.62 14.52 -8.59
CA GLU A 294 34.39 15.46 -9.42
C GLU A 294 34.20 15.19 -10.92
N ALA A 295 34.67 16.12 -11.76
CA ALA A 295 34.60 15.97 -13.22
C ALA A 295 35.43 14.80 -13.77
N ASN A 296 36.42 14.32 -13.01
CA ASN A 296 37.17 13.10 -13.28
C ASN A 296 36.98 12.11 -12.12
N PRO A 297 35.84 11.41 -12.08
CA PRO A 297 35.47 10.53 -10.97
C PRO A 297 36.53 9.45 -10.72
N LYS A 298 36.78 9.16 -9.45
CA LYS A 298 37.60 8.03 -9.01
C LYS A 298 36.78 7.09 -8.14
N PRO A 299 37.02 5.76 -8.22
CA PRO A 299 36.36 4.83 -7.31
C PRO A 299 36.89 5.02 -5.87
N GLN A 300 36.34 4.26 -4.91
CA GLN A 300 36.70 4.32 -3.48
C GLN A 300 36.10 5.51 -2.71
N ALA A 301 34.92 5.99 -3.09
CA ALA A 301 34.17 6.94 -2.27
C ALA A 301 33.62 6.25 -0.99
N GLU A 302 34.08 6.67 0.19
CA GLU A 302 33.67 6.08 1.46
C GLU A 302 32.24 6.43 1.88
N ASP A 303 31.84 7.69 1.65
CA ASP A 303 30.48 8.20 1.95
C ASP A 303 29.76 8.47 0.63
N TYR A 304 28.75 7.66 0.32
CA TYR A 304 28.08 7.68 -0.97
C TYR A 304 26.58 7.47 -0.89
N LEU A 305 25.90 7.98 -1.93
CA LEU A 305 24.50 7.75 -2.24
C LEU A 305 24.40 6.55 -3.19
N ALA A 306 23.61 5.53 -2.84
CA ALA A 306 23.28 4.48 -3.79
C ALA A 306 22.13 4.93 -4.70
N ILE A 307 22.28 4.74 -6.01
CA ILE A 307 21.27 5.05 -7.01
C ILE A 307 20.51 3.76 -7.35
N SER A 308 19.26 3.68 -6.93
CA SER A 308 18.33 2.61 -7.28
C SER A 308 17.38 3.13 -8.36
N HIS A 309 17.47 2.57 -9.57
CA HIS A 309 16.89 3.15 -10.77
C HIS A 309 16.26 2.11 -11.71
N VAL A 310 15.66 2.58 -12.80
CA VAL A 310 15.04 1.72 -13.81
C VAL A 310 15.77 1.88 -15.14
N TRP A 311 16.48 0.83 -15.58
CA TRP A 311 17.23 0.85 -16.85
C TRP A 311 16.34 1.20 -18.06
N ALA A 312 15.07 0.79 -18.04
CA ALA A 312 14.10 1.11 -19.09
C ALA A 312 13.87 2.61 -19.29
N ASN A 313 14.19 3.42 -18.28
CA ASN A 313 14.07 4.87 -18.33
C ASN A 313 15.30 5.56 -18.96
N GLY A 314 16.22 4.78 -19.55
CA GLY A 314 17.46 5.30 -20.15
C GLY A 314 18.54 5.65 -19.14
N THR A 315 18.41 5.21 -17.90
CA THR A 315 19.44 5.42 -16.87
C THR A 315 20.46 4.29 -16.82
N GLY A 316 20.42 3.34 -17.77
CA GLY A 316 21.44 2.29 -17.88
C GLY A 316 22.74 2.74 -18.57
N VAL A 317 23.53 1.74 -18.97
CA VAL A 317 24.86 1.91 -19.58
C VAL A 317 24.84 2.70 -20.90
N GLY A 318 23.73 2.66 -21.64
CA GLY A 318 23.63 3.22 -22.98
C GLY A 318 24.58 2.52 -23.95
N GLU A 319 25.01 3.24 -24.99
CA GLU A 319 25.83 2.69 -26.09
C GLU A 319 27.30 2.43 -25.69
N HIS A 320 27.80 3.12 -24.66
CA HIS A 320 29.23 3.14 -24.33
C HIS A 320 29.47 2.91 -22.83
N PRO A 321 29.96 1.72 -22.43
CA PRO A 321 30.31 1.43 -21.04
C PRO A 321 31.22 2.50 -20.43
N GLY A 322 30.84 2.99 -19.25
CA GLY A 322 31.60 4.00 -18.52
C GLY A 322 31.45 5.43 -19.05
N ARG A 323 30.64 5.69 -20.09
CA ARG A 323 30.33 7.05 -20.54
C ARG A 323 28.90 7.42 -20.16
N ILE A 324 28.77 8.47 -19.36
CA ILE A 324 27.48 8.96 -18.89
C ILE A 324 27.24 10.37 -19.39
N ASN A 325 26.06 10.65 -19.94
CA ASN A 325 25.57 11.97 -20.28
C ASN A 325 25.73 12.91 -19.08
N GLU A 326 26.43 14.02 -19.29
CA GLU A 326 26.78 14.97 -18.24
C GLU A 326 25.54 15.48 -17.49
N CYS A 327 24.44 15.77 -18.19
CA CYS A 327 23.20 16.21 -17.55
C CYS A 327 22.58 15.16 -16.60
N LEU A 328 22.72 13.86 -16.93
CA LEU A 328 22.21 12.78 -16.07
C LEU A 328 23.11 12.60 -14.85
N PHE A 329 24.43 12.69 -15.03
CA PHE A 329 25.38 12.69 -13.92
C PHE A 329 25.13 13.88 -12.98
N LEU A 330 24.95 15.09 -13.51
CA LEU A 330 24.68 16.30 -12.73
C LEU A 330 23.40 16.17 -11.89
N LEU A 331 22.35 15.53 -12.42
CA LEU A 331 21.14 15.24 -11.66
C LEU A 331 21.43 14.36 -10.43
N PHE A 332 22.10 13.23 -10.61
CA PHE A 332 22.42 12.33 -9.48
C PHE A 332 23.44 12.93 -8.52
N LYS A 333 24.36 13.74 -9.02
CA LYS A 333 25.27 14.55 -8.20
C LYS A 333 24.48 15.53 -7.32
N GLU A 334 23.50 16.22 -7.86
CA GLU A 334 22.65 17.14 -7.09
C GLU A 334 21.91 16.41 -5.96
N PHE A 335 21.39 15.20 -6.20
CA PHE A 335 20.79 14.38 -5.14
C PHE A 335 21.80 13.98 -4.07
N ALA A 336 23.00 13.58 -4.46
CA ALA A 336 24.06 13.23 -3.52
C ALA A 336 24.46 14.44 -2.66
N GLU A 337 24.63 15.62 -3.25
CA GLU A 337 24.96 16.86 -2.54
C GLU A 337 23.85 17.29 -1.58
N LYS A 338 22.57 17.24 -2.01
CA LYS A 338 21.40 17.51 -1.14
C LYS A 338 21.33 16.60 0.09
N LEU A 339 21.84 15.37 -0.04
CA LEU A 339 21.87 14.36 1.03
C LEU A 339 23.23 14.28 1.73
N ASN A 340 24.13 15.25 1.49
CA ASN A 340 25.47 15.33 2.07
C ASN A 340 26.32 14.07 1.81
N CYS A 341 26.21 13.45 0.65
CA CYS A 341 27.06 12.35 0.20
C CYS A 341 28.22 12.89 -0.65
N ARG A 342 29.39 12.24 -0.57
CA ARG A 342 30.61 12.64 -1.30
C ARG A 342 30.88 11.81 -2.56
N GLY A 343 30.04 10.81 -2.80
CA GLY A 343 30.11 9.93 -3.96
C GLY A 343 28.75 9.33 -4.29
N ILE A 344 28.72 8.59 -5.40
CA ILE A 344 27.59 7.80 -5.84
C ILE A 344 28.01 6.35 -6.08
N TRP A 345 27.14 5.42 -5.71
CA TRP A 345 27.21 4.04 -6.17
C TRP A 345 26.04 3.81 -7.12
N TRP A 346 26.33 3.42 -8.36
CA TRP A 346 25.34 3.27 -9.41
C TRP A 346 25.73 2.05 -10.25
N ASP A 347 24.92 1.00 -10.21
CA ASP A 347 25.19 -0.32 -10.84
C ASP A 347 25.69 -0.24 -12.30
N THR A 348 25.31 0.81 -13.00
CA THR A 348 25.66 1.14 -14.38
C THR A 348 27.15 1.44 -14.57
N ILE A 349 27.79 2.05 -13.57
CA ILE A 349 29.21 2.47 -13.58
C ILE A 349 30.05 1.78 -12.50
N SER A 350 29.41 1.22 -11.47
CA SER A 350 30.05 0.64 -10.29
C SER A 350 30.31 -0.87 -10.41
N LEU A 351 30.08 -1.46 -11.57
CA LEU A 351 30.39 -2.87 -11.83
C LEU A 351 31.56 -3.00 -12.80
N PRO A 352 32.55 -3.87 -12.51
CA PRO A 352 33.70 -4.10 -13.39
C PRO A 352 33.26 -4.75 -14.72
N SER A 353 34.06 -4.56 -15.77
CA SER A 353 33.78 -5.16 -17.10
C SER A 353 34.15 -6.65 -17.11
N ASN A 354 35.13 -7.06 -16.31
CA ASN A 354 35.52 -8.46 -16.21
C ASN A 354 34.37 -9.34 -15.68
N LYS A 355 33.97 -10.34 -16.48
CA LYS A 355 32.82 -11.22 -16.18
C LYS A 355 32.88 -11.88 -14.80
N ASN A 356 34.03 -12.41 -14.39
CA ASN A 356 34.17 -13.09 -13.10
C ASN A 356 34.07 -12.12 -11.92
N LYS A 357 34.72 -10.96 -12.05
CA LYS A 357 34.64 -9.88 -11.04
C LYS A 357 33.22 -9.32 -10.96
N LYS A 358 32.54 -9.13 -12.09
CA LYS A 358 31.16 -8.66 -12.16
C LYS A 358 30.20 -9.61 -11.44
N ILE A 359 30.31 -10.92 -11.68
CA ILE A 359 29.51 -11.92 -10.96
C ILE A 359 29.74 -11.83 -9.45
N LYS A 360 31.00 -11.67 -9.01
CA LYS A 360 31.31 -11.52 -7.58
C LYS A 360 30.73 -10.24 -6.98
N CYS A 361 30.82 -9.11 -7.68
CA CYS A 361 30.21 -7.86 -7.23
C CYS A 361 28.68 -7.96 -7.15
N LEU A 362 28.03 -8.62 -8.13
CA LEU A 362 26.59 -8.86 -8.09
C LEU A 362 26.16 -9.72 -6.90
N GLN A 363 26.97 -10.73 -6.53
CA GLN A 363 26.71 -11.59 -5.36
C GLN A 363 26.75 -10.83 -4.02
N ILE A 364 27.35 -9.64 -3.97
CA ILE A 364 27.41 -8.80 -2.78
C ILE A 364 26.73 -7.45 -2.96
N MET A 365 25.96 -7.26 -4.04
CA MET A 365 25.40 -5.96 -4.41
C MET A 365 24.55 -5.33 -3.30
N HIS A 366 23.78 -6.14 -2.59
CA HIS A 366 23.00 -5.74 -1.42
C HIS A 366 23.82 -5.03 -0.34
N GLN A 367 25.10 -5.38 -0.18
CA GLN A 367 26.00 -4.75 0.79
C GLN A 367 26.33 -3.29 0.41
N ASN A 368 26.32 -2.94 -0.87
CA ASN A 368 26.49 -1.53 -1.28
C ASN A 368 25.28 -0.70 -0.86
N TYR A 369 24.07 -1.22 -1.04
CA TYR A 369 22.85 -0.56 -0.55
C TYR A 369 22.79 -0.50 0.98
N LYS A 370 23.22 -1.58 1.67
CA LYS A 370 23.29 -1.62 3.14
C LYS A 370 24.26 -0.62 3.74
N ARG A 371 25.38 -0.35 3.06
CA ARG A 371 26.45 0.53 3.53
C ARG A 371 26.33 1.96 3.01
N ALA A 372 25.50 2.20 1.99
CA ALA A 372 25.22 3.54 1.50
C ALA A 372 24.58 4.38 2.61
N LYS A 373 24.93 5.67 2.66
CA LYS A 373 24.35 6.60 3.63
C LYS A 373 22.85 6.79 3.38
N HIS A 374 22.50 6.90 2.10
CA HIS A 374 21.13 6.90 1.62
C HIS A 374 21.06 6.10 0.31
N THR A 375 19.87 5.63 -0.04
CA THR A 375 19.53 5.13 -1.36
C THR A 375 18.49 6.06 -1.96
N VAL A 376 18.71 6.56 -3.16
CA VAL A 376 17.70 7.31 -3.92
C VAL A 376 17.01 6.39 -4.91
N VAL A 377 15.68 6.42 -4.93
CA VAL A 377 14.84 5.76 -5.91
C VAL A 377 14.52 6.75 -7.01
N TYR A 378 15.00 6.45 -8.23
CA TYR A 378 14.73 7.23 -9.42
C TYR A 378 13.97 6.40 -10.47
N ASP A 379 12.69 6.72 -10.63
CA ASP A 379 11.80 6.19 -11.66
C ASP A 379 11.08 7.37 -12.32
N LEU A 380 10.98 7.40 -13.64
CA LEU A 380 10.27 8.45 -14.37
C LEU A 380 8.77 8.45 -14.06
N GLU A 381 8.19 7.29 -13.73
CA GLU A 381 6.79 7.26 -13.28
C GLU A 381 6.60 8.05 -11.98
N LEU A 382 7.61 8.03 -11.09
CA LEU A 382 7.57 8.73 -9.80
C LEU A 382 8.07 10.18 -9.93
N ALA A 383 9.11 10.42 -10.71
CA ALA A 383 9.66 11.74 -10.96
C ALA A 383 8.70 12.66 -11.75
N ASP A 384 7.73 12.10 -12.48
CA ASP A 384 6.61 12.84 -13.10
C ASP A 384 5.37 12.93 -12.18
N PHE A 385 5.29 12.10 -11.13
CA PHE A 385 4.18 12.09 -10.18
C PHE A 385 4.21 13.33 -9.28
N LEU A 386 3.10 14.06 -9.22
CA LEU A 386 2.97 15.25 -8.38
C LEU A 386 2.78 14.88 -6.90
N TRP A 387 3.72 15.28 -6.06
CA TRP A 387 3.68 15.06 -4.61
C TRP A 387 2.41 15.63 -3.98
N SER A 388 1.86 14.87 -3.04
CA SER A 388 0.71 15.24 -2.20
C SER A 388 0.72 14.46 -0.89
N ASP A 389 0.19 15.02 0.19
CA ASP A 389 0.20 14.39 1.52
C ASP A 389 -1.04 13.52 1.78
N ASP A 390 -1.66 12.99 0.72
CA ASP A 390 -2.95 12.26 0.79
C ASP A 390 -2.82 10.73 0.65
N GLY A 391 -1.58 10.24 0.53
CA GLY A 391 -1.25 8.81 0.40
C GLY A 391 -1.17 8.30 -1.04
N ARG A 392 -1.58 9.08 -2.04
CA ARG A 392 -1.40 8.70 -3.45
C ARG A 392 0.07 8.48 -3.84
N PRO A 393 1.08 9.22 -3.33
CA PRO A 393 2.48 8.89 -3.60
C PRO A 393 2.87 7.46 -3.16
N CYS A 394 2.28 6.95 -2.07
CA CYS A 394 2.50 5.57 -1.62
C CYS A 394 1.93 4.55 -2.61
N LEU A 395 0.74 4.82 -3.16
CA LEU A 395 0.14 4.00 -4.22
C LEU A 395 0.95 4.08 -5.52
N ALA A 396 1.39 5.28 -5.92
CA ALA A 396 2.23 5.49 -7.09
C ALA A 396 3.54 4.71 -6.98
N LEU A 397 4.18 4.73 -5.80
CA LEU A 397 5.39 3.95 -5.51
C LEU A 397 5.16 2.46 -5.81
N VAL A 398 4.13 1.84 -5.25
CA VAL A 398 3.92 0.39 -5.43
C VAL A 398 3.45 -0.02 -6.83
N LEU A 399 2.85 0.91 -7.57
CA LEU A 399 2.43 0.71 -8.96
C LEU A 399 3.53 1.06 -9.98
N SER A 400 4.65 1.62 -9.52
CA SER A 400 5.77 2.05 -10.35
C SER A 400 6.51 0.90 -11.05
N THR A 401 7.25 1.22 -12.10
CA THR A 401 8.12 0.25 -12.76
C THR A 401 9.25 -0.18 -11.82
N TRP A 402 9.78 0.72 -11.02
CA TRP A 402 10.78 0.43 -10.02
C TRP A 402 10.32 -0.63 -9.03
N PHE A 403 9.15 -0.44 -8.41
CA PHE A 403 8.67 -1.35 -7.38
C PHE A 403 8.24 -2.71 -7.93
N SER A 404 7.89 -2.80 -9.22
CA SER A 404 7.54 -4.08 -9.83
C SER A 404 8.76 -4.94 -10.20
N ARG A 405 10.00 -4.45 -10.08
CA ARG A 405 11.21 -5.25 -10.38
C ARG A 405 11.66 -6.09 -9.19
N GLY A 406 12.21 -7.27 -9.48
CA GLY A 406 12.70 -8.19 -8.43
C GLY A 406 13.92 -7.67 -7.68
N TRP A 407 14.91 -7.12 -8.40
CA TRP A 407 16.15 -6.61 -7.80
C TRP A 407 15.88 -5.48 -6.80
N THR A 408 14.95 -4.57 -7.12
CA THR A 408 14.61 -3.43 -6.26
C THR A 408 14.02 -3.84 -4.92
N ALA A 409 13.50 -5.07 -4.78
CA ALA A 409 13.07 -5.61 -3.49
C ALA A 409 14.26 -5.80 -2.53
N LEU A 410 15.37 -6.33 -3.04
CA LEU A 410 16.61 -6.50 -2.29
C LEU A 410 17.22 -5.13 -1.97
N GLU A 411 17.24 -4.22 -2.94
CA GLU A 411 17.75 -2.85 -2.76
C GLU A 411 16.97 -2.12 -1.66
N LEU A 412 15.64 -2.18 -1.71
CA LEU A 412 14.75 -1.58 -0.72
C LEU A 412 14.98 -2.14 0.69
N ARG A 413 15.14 -3.46 0.80
CA ARG A 413 15.31 -4.15 2.08
C ARG A 413 16.69 -3.90 2.71
N SER A 414 17.72 -3.82 1.88
CA SER A 414 19.09 -3.57 2.32
C SER A 414 19.34 -2.13 2.73
N SER A 415 18.65 -1.19 2.10
CA SER A 415 18.94 0.23 2.28
C SER A 415 18.56 0.76 3.66
N GLY A 416 19.55 1.29 4.38
CA GLY A 416 19.43 2.01 5.66
C GLY A 416 18.36 3.10 5.64
N SER A 417 18.51 4.04 4.72
CA SER A 417 17.63 5.18 4.49
C SER A 417 17.27 5.26 3.00
N VAL A 418 16.00 5.46 2.67
CA VAL A 418 15.53 5.49 1.28
C VAL A 418 14.81 6.80 0.99
N LYS A 419 15.24 7.49 -0.07
CA LYS A 419 14.62 8.71 -0.58
C LYS A 419 13.99 8.41 -1.93
N VAL A 420 12.74 8.81 -2.15
CA VAL A 420 12.03 8.63 -3.41
C VAL A 420 11.90 9.97 -4.10
N VAL A 421 12.21 10.01 -5.39
CA VAL A 421 12.10 11.22 -6.21
C VAL A 421 10.67 11.37 -6.71
N PHE A 422 10.07 12.54 -6.43
CA PHE A 422 8.78 12.98 -6.93
C PHE A 422 8.90 14.34 -7.61
N ARG A 423 7.79 14.87 -8.14
CA ARG A 423 7.68 16.25 -8.63
C ARG A 423 6.86 17.12 -7.68
N ASP A 424 7.19 18.39 -7.59
CA ASP A 424 6.31 19.43 -7.05
C ASP A 424 6.21 20.62 -8.04
N THR A 425 5.67 21.75 -7.57
CA THR A 425 5.56 22.97 -8.39
C THR A 425 6.90 23.63 -8.72
N SER A 426 7.95 23.31 -7.96
CA SER A 426 9.30 23.87 -8.09
C SER A 426 10.27 22.96 -8.85
N GLY A 427 9.97 21.67 -8.97
CA GLY A 427 10.81 20.72 -9.70
C GLY A 427 10.81 19.34 -9.05
N LEU A 428 11.96 18.67 -9.08
CA LEU A 428 12.12 17.36 -8.43
C LEU A 428 12.35 17.53 -6.92
N VAL A 429 11.61 16.73 -6.14
CA VAL A 429 11.68 16.71 -4.68
C VAL A 429 12.04 15.32 -4.17
N LEU A 430 12.88 15.26 -3.13
CA LEU A 430 13.25 14.03 -2.44
C LEU A 430 12.35 13.86 -1.22
N LYS A 431 11.71 12.70 -1.12
CA LYS A 431 10.82 12.34 0.01
C LYS A 431 11.34 11.09 0.69
N ASP A 432 11.45 11.14 2.01
CA ASP A 432 11.86 10.00 2.80
C ASP A 432 10.78 8.93 2.81
N LEU A 433 11.16 7.69 2.49
CA LEU A 433 10.19 6.61 2.40
C LEU A 433 9.50 6.34 3.73
N ASP A 434 10.25 6.31 4.83
CA ASP A 434 9.70 5.91 6.12
C ASP A 434 8.83 7.03 6.71
N THR A 435 9.36 8.26 6.73
CA THR A 435 8.75 9.40 7.43
C THR A 435 7.76 10.22 6.59
N ASP A 436 8.03 10.45 5.29
CA ASP A 436 7.14 11.25 4.45
C ASP A 436 6.04 10.40 3.77
N ILE A 437 6.31 9.12 3.47
CA ILE A 437 5.40 8.28 2.64
C ILE A 437 4.64 7.26 3.47
N LEU A 438 5.32 6.55 4.39
CA LEU A 438 4.73 5.43 5.14
C LEU A 438 4.13 5.87 6.48
N GLU A 439 4.87 6.61 7.30
CA GLU A 439 4.45 7.03 8.64
C GLU A 439 3.11 7.79 8.65
N PRO A 440 2.80 8.71 7.72
CA PRO A 440 1.54 9.45 7.77
C PRO A 440 0.30 8.56 7.57
N SER A 441 0.47 7.35 7.03
CA SER A 441 -0.59 6.33 6.97
C SER A 441 -1.09 5.91 8.35
N GLN A 442 -0.31 6.10 9.42
CA GLN A 442 -0.72 5.75 10.79
C GLN A 442 -1.82 6.68 11.32
N CYS A 443 -2.09 7.80 10.64
CA CYS A 443 -3.20 8.68 10.96
C CYS A 443 -4.53 7.89 11.00
N PRO A 444 -5.37 8.04 12.06
CA PRO A 444 -6.68 7.37 12.12
C PRO A 444 -7.57 7.68 10.91
N TYR A 445 -7.38 8.86 10.33
CA TYR A 445 -8.13 9.35 9.18
C TYR A 445 -7.50 9.00 7.82
N ALA A 446 -6.31 8.37 7.75
CA ALA A 446 -5.71 7.95 6.48
C ALA A 446 -6.57 6.91 5.75
N HIS A 447 -6.64 6.99 4.41
CA HIS A 447 -7.45 6.06 3.62
C HIS A 447 -7.01 4.60 3.83
N PRO A 448 -7.93 3.62 3.96
CA PRO A 448 -7.55 2.23 4.23
C PRO A 448 -6.58 1.62 3.21
N ALA A 449 -6.74 1.91 1.92
CA ALA A 449 -5.78 1.46 0.90
C ALA A 449 -4.36 1.99 1.13
N TRP A 450 -4.19 3.25 1.56
CA TRP A 450 -2.87 3.77 1.94
C TRP A 450 -2.29 2.98 3.11
N LYS A 451 -3.10 2.70 4.15
CA LYS A 451 -2.66 1.87 5.28
C LYS A 451 -2.20 0.47 4.84
N SER A 452 -3.01 -0.23 4.04
CA SER A 452 -2.67 -1.57 3.55
C SER A 452 -1.40 -1.56 2.69
N VAL A 453 -1.28 -0.61 1.78
CA VAL A 453 -0.10 -0.46 0.90
C VAL A 453 1.14 -0.07 1.71
N ALA A 454 1.03 0.89 2.62
CA ALA A 454 2.13 1.32 3.47
C ALA A 454 2.59 0.19 4.40
N ALA A 455 1.67 -0.58 4.96
CA ALA A 455 2.00 -1.77 5.75
C ALA A 455 2.73 -2.82 4.91
N TYR A 456 2.33 -3.03 3.65
CA TYR A 456 3.03 -3.95 2.74
C TYR A 456 4.46 -3.47 2.41
N VAL A 457 4.64 -2.18 2.11
CA VAL A 457 5.97 -1.61 1.87
C VAL A 457 6.82 -1.65 3.15
N GLY A 458 6.22 -1.33 4.30
CA GLY A 458 6.85 -1.42 5.61
C GLY A 458 7.31 -2.84 5.92
N TRP A 459 6.47 -3.85 5.67
CA TRP A 459 6.82 -5.27 5.80
C TRP A 459 8.01 -5.67 4.91
N LEU A 460 8.06 -5.17 3.67
CA LEU A 460 9.23 -5.40 2.80
C LEU A 460 10.52 -4.77 3.36
N ARG A 461 10.40 -3.64 4.07
CA ARG A 461 11.52 -2.93 4.71
C ARG A 461 11.91 -3.50 6.07
N SER A 462 10.99 -4.17 6.78
CA SER A 462 11.08 -4.50 8.21
C SER A 462 11.92 -5.72 8.55
N GLY A 463 12.65 -6.31 7.60
CA GLY A 463 13.64 -7.35 7.91
C GLY A 463 14.85 -6.85 8.73
N ARG A 464 14.72 -5.75 9.48
CA ARG A 464 15.83 -4.97 10.05
C ARG A 464 15.78 -4.74 11.57
N ASP A 465 14.64 -4.81 12.28
CA ASP A 465 14.63 -4.58 13.75
C ASP A 465 13.30 -4.92 14.47
N GLU A 466 13.37 -5.05 15.80
CA GLU A 466 12.30 -5.51 16.70
C GLU A 466 11.04 -4.62 16.76
N ASP A 467 11.14 -3.32 16.50
CA ASP A 467 10.03 -2.35 16.62
C ASP A 467 8.92 -2.56 15.59
N TYR A 468 9.24 -3.14 14.43
CA TYR A 468 8.26 -3.47 13.39
C TYR A 468 7.65 -4.87 13.53
N ARG A 469 8.05 -5.68 14.53
CA ARG A 469 7.46 -7.01 14.79
C ARG A 469 5.95 -6.93 14.97
N ASN A 470 5.46 -5.84 15.56
CA ASN A 470 4.03 -5.58 15.68
C ASN A 470 3.35 -5.47 14.31
N THR A 471 3.96 -4.83 13.31
CA THR A 471 3.34 -4.68 11.98
C THR A 471 3.34 -5.96 11.15
N GLU A 472 4.33 -6.83 11.28
CA GLU A 472 4.32 -8.14 10.61
C GLU A 472 3.34 -9.08 11.29
N GLU A 473 3.26 -9.04 12.62
CA GLU A 473 2.27 -9.76 13.40
C GLU A 473 0.85 -9.24 13.14
N ASP A 474 0.67 -7.92 13.00
CA ASP A 474 -0.60 -7.27 12.63
C ASP A 474 -0.97 -7.57 11.17
N PHE A 475 -0.01 -7.56 10.26
CA PHE A 475 -0.19 -7.97 8.88
C PHE A 475 -0.60 -9.45 8.81
N ARG A 476 0.03 -10.34 9.60
CA ARG A 476 -0.34 -11.76 9.72
C ARG A 476 -1.71 -11.97 10.36
N LYS A 477 -2.01 -11.31 11.48
CA LYS A 477 -3.32 -11.30 12.16
C LYS A 477 -4.43 -10.79 11.24
N SER A 478 -4.10 -9.85 10.34
CA SER A 478 -5.05 -9.34 9.33
C SER A 478 -5.24 -10.24 8.11
N HIS A 479 -4.37 -11.25 7.90
CA HIS A 479 -4.45 -12.25 6.82
C HIS A 479 -5.05 -13.60 7.26
N PHE A 480 -4.93 -13.94 8.55
CA PHE A 480 -5.32 -15.24 9.09
C PHE A 480 -5.95 -14.98 10.47
N GLY A 481 -7.25 -15.24 10.61
CA GLY A 481 -8.03 -14.87 11.79
C GLY A 481 -7.43 -15.30 13.15
N PRO A 482 -7.97 -14.75 14.26
CA PRO A 482 -7.39 -14.87 15.59
C PRO A 482 -7.27 -16.31 16.14
N GLU A 483 -7.97 -17.29 15.57
CA GLU A 483 -7.99 -18.67 16.07
C GLU A 483 -6.82 -19.55 15.60
N VAL A 484 -5.97 -19.09 14.66
CA VAL A 484 -4.79 -19.85 14.21
C VAL A 484 -3.50 -19.49 14.99
N PHE A 485 -3.53 -18.45 15.84
CA PHE A 485 -2.30 -17.78 16.31
C PHE A 485 -2.06 -17.81 17.83
N SER A 486 -2.19 -18.98 18.47
CA SER A 486 -1.67 -19.19 19.83
C SER A 486 -0.43 -20.11 19.89
N GLY A 487 0.06 -20.65 18.77
CA GLY A 487 0.97 -21.82 18.83
C GLY A 487 2.38 -21.68 18.28
N MET A 488 2.63 -20.85 17.28
CA MET A 488 3.85 -21.00 16.46
C MET A 488 4.37 -19.65 15.95
N TYR A 489 5.40 -19.11 16.61
CA TYR A 489 6.73 -18.86 16.04
C TYR A 489 7.46 -17.75 16.81
N LYS A 490 8.45 -18.16 17.60
CA LYS A 490 9.62 -17.36 17.95
C LYS A 490 10.60 -17.38 16.76
N ARG A 491 11.18 -16.21 16.43
CA ARG A 491 12.43 -15.97 15.70
C ARG A 491 12.55 -16.46 14.23
N ASP A 492 12.63 -15.48 13.32
CA ASP A 492 13.69 -15.30 12.31
C ASP A 492 14.16 -16.49 11.46
N ILE A 493 13.32 -16.97 10.53
CA ILE A 493 13.79 -17.56 9.26
C ILE A 493 12.79 -17.19 8.16
N PRO A 494 13.20 -16.63 7.00
CA PRO A 494 12.29 -16.42 5.89
C PRO A 494 11.75 -17.78 5.40
N THR A 495 10.45 -17.99 5.55
CA THR A 495 9.79 -19.15 4.95
C THR A 495 9.80 -19.02 3.42
N PRO A 496 9.80 -20.14 2.67
CA PRO A 496 9.59 -20.10 1.22
C PRO A 496 8.39 -19.25 0.82
N ASP A 497 7.29 -19.30 1.60
CA ASP A 497 6.10 -18.48 1.38
C ASP A 497 6.35 -16.98 1.52
N SER A 498 7.20 -16.56 2.46
CA SER A 498 7.54 -15.16 2.66
C SER A 498 8.36 -14.64 1.48
N LEU A 499 9.35 -15.39 1.00
CA LEU A 499 10.13 -15.04 -0.19
C LEU A 499 9.26 -15.01 -1.46
N LEU A 500 8.33 -15.97 -1.60
CA LEU A 500 7.37 -15.97 -2.69
C LEU A 500 6.46 -14.74 -2.64
N ARG A 501 6.03 -14.27 -1.46
CA ARG A 501 5.23 -13.03 -1.33
C ARG A 501 6.01 -11.78 -1.74
N ILE A 502 7.32 -11.72 -1.46
CA ILE A 502 8.19 -10.62 -1.92
C ILE A 502 8.33 -10.65 -3.44
N LEU A 503 8.63 -11.82 -4.01
CA LEU A 503 9.05 -11.95 -5.40
C LEU A 503 7.92 -12.15 -6.40
N LYS A 504 6.79 -12.74 -6.02
CA LYS A 504 5.69 -13.07 -6.95
C LYS A 504 4.99 -11.85 -7.57
N PRO A 505 4.73 -10.72 -6.88
CA PRO A 505 4.22 -9.52 -7.56
C PRO A 505 5.27 -8.84 -8.42
N ARG A 506 6.54 -9.27 -8.33
CA ARG A 506 7.67 -8.64 -8.98
C ARG A 506 8.13 -9.45 -10.18
N TYR A 507 8.41 -8.75 -11.26
CA TYR A 507 8.95 -9.35 -12.45
C TYR A 507 10.48 -9.29 -12.44
N THR A 508 11.07 -10.25 -13.13
CA THR A 508 12.50 -10.31 -13.42
C THR A 508 12.61 -10.81 -14.85
N CYS A 509 13.42 -10.16 -15.68
CA CYS A 509 13.60 -10.58 -17.06
C CYS A 509 14.18 -12.01 -17.17
N TRP A 510 14.85 -12.48 -16.10
CA TRP A 510 15.48 -13.80 -16.06
C TRP A 510 15.04 -14.61 -14.83
N ASN A 511 14.58 -15.85 -15.04
CA ASN A 511 14.24 -16.76 -13.94
C ASN A 511 15.42 -17.00 -12.97
N ARG A 512 16.65 -16.96 -13.50
CA ARG A 512 17.88 -17.08 -12.69
C ARG A 512 17.99 -15.95 -11.66
N ASP A 513 17.58 -14.74 -12.01
CA ASP A 513 17.65 -13.59 -11.11
C ASP A 513 16.75 -13.79 -9.91
N ARG A 514 15.54 -14.38 -10.08
CA ARG A 514 14.66 -14.70 -8.94
C ARG A 514 15.34 -15.58 -7.91
N ILE A 515 16.08 -16.60 -8.36
CA ILE A 515 16.80 -17.52 -7.48
C ILE A 515 17.92 -16.79 -6.75
N ILE A 516 18.68 -15.94 -7.46
CA ILE A 516 19.77 -15.15 -6.86
C ILE A 516 19.22 -14.17 -5.82
N ILE A 517 18.19 -13.41 -6.18
CA ILE A 517 17.55 -12.45 -5.28
C ILE A 517 17.02 -13.15 -4.03
N ALA A 518 16.32 -14.29 -4.18
CA ALA A 518 15.84 -15.08 -3.05
C ALA A 518 16.98 -15.52 -2.13
N ALA A 519 18.10 -15.99 -2.68
CA ALA A 519 19.26 -16.40 -1.88
C ALA A 519 19.88 -15.22 -1.11
N LEU A 520 19.96 -14.04 -1.73
CA LEU A 520 20.49 -12.83 -1.10
C LEU A 520 19.56 -12.30 0.01
N LEU A 521 18.24 -12.27 -0.24
CA LEU A 521 17.24 -11.88 0.75
C LEU A 521 17.26 -12.78 1.99
N THR A 522 17.49 -14.09 1.80
CA THR A 522 17.63 -15.03 2.92
C THR A 522 18.86 -14.71 3.76
N LYS A 523 20.01 -14.51 3.11
CA LYS A 523 21.28 -14.20 3.79
C LYS A 523 21.19 -12.89 4.58
N GLU A 524 20.62 -11.86 3.98
CA GLU A 524 20.39 -10.57 4.62
C GLU A 524 19.55 -10.68 5.90
N THR A 525 18.53 -11.54 5.88
CA THR A 525 17.66 -11.75 7.05
C THR A 525 18.45 -12.41 8.19
N LEU A 526 19.29 -13.41 7.88
CA LEU A 526 20.10 -14.12 8.87
C LEU A 526 21.18 -13.23 9.50
N GLU A 527 21.82 -12.36 8.71
CA GLU A 527 22.83 -11.42 9.25
C GLU A 527 22.24 -10.43 10.26
N ASN A 528 20.94 -10.10 10.15
CA ASN A 528 20.29 -9.18 11.09
C ASN A 528 19.84 -9.89 12.39
N SER A 529 19.50 -11.19 12.35
CA SER A 529 19.12 -11.94 13.55
C SER A 529 20.27 -12.18 14.53
N ASP A 530 21.52 -12.19 14.05
CA ASP A 530 22.71 -12.39 14.89
C ASP A 530 23.13 -11.13 15.66
N SER A 531 22.50 -9.98 15.40
CA SER A 531 22.82 -8.70 16.05
C SER A 531 21.99 -8.36 17.31
N ALA A 532 21.06 -9.24 17.69
CA ALA A 532 20.13 -9.05 18.82
C ALA A 532 20.37 -10.02 20.01
N SER A 533 21.62 -10.39 20.29
CA SER A 533 22.00 -11.28 21.40
C SER A 533 22.75 -10.56 22.52
#